data_AF-A0A1D1ZQ11-F1
#
_entry.id   AF-A0A1D1ZQ11-F1
#
_cell.length_a   1.000
_cell.length_b   1.000
_cell.length_c   1.000
_cell.angle_alpha   90.00
_cell.angle_beta   90.00
_cell.angle_gamma   90.00
#
_symmetry.space_group_name_H-M   'P 1'
#
loop_
_entity.id
_entity.type
_entity.pdbx_description
1 polymer ?
#
loop_
_entity_poly.entity_id
_entity_poly.type
_entity_poly.pdbx_seq_one_letter_code
_entity_poly.pdbx_strand_id
1 'polypeptide(L)'
;EEEEEEEAGGSKLFYTYRVRVANVGTETVQLLGRHWIIQDSRGVTVTEVPRGTRGVIGCTPIIKPGTCFQYYSGTDLDEAPGSMHGSFQMAVLDDRSQPLESFDAEVAPFHFWPPSTPA
;
A
#
# COMPACT_ATOMS: atom_id res chain seq x y z
N GLU A 1 -39.35 -15.36 9.05
CA GLU A 1 -38.38 -16.15 8.28
C GLU A 1 -37.07 -15.41 8.44
N GLU A 2 -36.22 -15.91 9.32
CA GLU A 2 -34.86 -15.41 9.52
C GLU A 2 -34.00 -16.18 8.53
N GLU A 3 -33.43 -15.49 7.56
CA GLU A 3 -32.47 -16.07 6.62
C GLU A 3 -31.16 -16.30 7.38
N GLU A 4 -30.83 -17.57 7.62
CA GLU A 4 -29.49 -17.99 8.04
C GLU A 4 -28.54 -17.70 6.88
N GLU A 5 -27.77 -16.60 6.97
CA GLU A 5 -26.56 -16.43 6.16
C GLU A 5 -25.58 -17.55 6.52
N GLU A 6 -25.39 -18.50 5.60
CA GLU A 6 -24.30 -19.46 5.67
C GLU A 6 -22.97 -18.68 5.75
N GLU A 7 -22.37 -18.59 6.94
CA GLU A 7 -20.96 -18.24 7.07
C GLU A 7 -20.15 -19.35 6.38
N ALA A 8 -19.81 -19.13 5.12
CA ALA A 8 -18.77 -19.90 4.44
C ALA A 8 -17.46 -19.68 5.19
N GLY A 9 -17.13 -20.62 6.09
CA GLY A 9 -15.96 -20.60 6.97
C GLY A 9 -14.62 -20.68 6.23
N GLY A 10 -14.25 -19.61 5.53
CA GLY A 10 -12.88 -19.35 5.11
C GLY A 10 -12.11 -18.68 6.24
N SER A 11 -10.98 -19.26 6.65
CA SER A 11 -10.10 -18.61 7.62
C SER A 11 -9.52 -17.33 7.00
N LYS A 12 -9.93 -16.15 7.47
CA LYS A 12 -9.30 -14.88 7.10
C LYS A 12 -7.81 -14.93 7.40
N LEU A 13 -6.98 -14.69 6.40
CA LEU A 13 -5.53 -14.63 6.54
C LEU A 13 -5.12 -13.16 6.67
N PHE A 14 -4.47 -12.84 7.79
CA PHE A 14 -3.91 -11.52 8.02
C PHE A 14 -2.46 -11.46 7.54
N TYR A 15 -2.17 -10.55 6.62
CA TYR A 15 -0.84 -10.31 6.10
C TYR A 15 -0.31 -8.97 6.58
N THR A 16 0.94 -8.96 7.04
CA THR A 16 1.68 -7.72 7.30
C THR A 16 2.69 -7.46 6.20
N TYR A 17 2.86 -6.21 5.81
CA TYR A 17 3.88 -5.79 4.88
C TYR A 17 4.67 -4.60 5.45
N ARG A 18 5.93 -4.50 5.00
CA ARG A 18 6.83 -3.41 5.34
C ARG A 18 7.19 -2.64 4.08
N VAL A 19 6.77 -1.39 4.00
CA VAL A 19 7.12 -0.50 2.88
C VAL A 19 8.28 0.39 3.29
N ARG A 20 9.28 0.49 2.40
CA ARG A 20 10.39 1.45 2.50
C ARG A 20 10.37 2.35 1.27
N VAL A 21 10.11 3.64 1.48
CA VAL A 21 10.18 4.67 0.44
C VAL A 21 11.52 5.39 0.58
N ALA A 22 12.39 5.23 -0.40
CA ALA A 22 13.72 5.84 -0.41
C ALA A 22 13.81 6.91 -1.49
N ASN A 23 14.23 8.12 -1.12
CA ASN A 23 14.48 9.18 -2.08
C ASN A 23 15.90 9.03 -2.63
N VAL A 24 15.99 8.51 -3.85
CA VAL A 24 17.23 8.33 -4.61
C VAL A 24 17.53 9.50 -5.55
N GLY A 25 16.67 10.52 -5.57
CA GLY A 25 16.84 11.75 -6.34
C GLY A 25 17.63 12.82 -5.59
N THR A 26 17.73 13.99 -6.22
CA THR A 26 18.47 15.16 -5.69
C THR A 26 17.58 16.20 -5.02
N GLU A 27 16.26 16.10 -5.18
CA GLU A 27 15.28 17.06 -4.66
C GLU A 27 14.55 16.49 -3.44
N THR A 28 14.07 17.36 -2.56
CA THR A 28 13.24 16.93 -1.43
C THR A 28 11.84 16.60 -1.94
N VAL A 29 11.30 15.45 -1.55
CA VAL A 29 9.95 15.03 -1.95
C VAL A 29 9.05 14.80 -0.74
N GLN A 30 7.75 14.92 -0.91
CA GLN A 30 6.75 14.61 0.10
C GLN A 30 5.76 13.58 -0.42
N LEU A 31 5.47 12.57 0.39
CA LEU A 31 4.36 11.65 0.14
C LEU A 31 3.06 12.31 0.60
N LEU A 32 2.16 12.53 -0.35
CA LEU A 32 0.86 13.18 -0.14
C LEU A 32 -0.27 12.18 0.03
N GLY A 33 -0.22 11.08 -0.73
CA GLY A 33 -1.29 10.09 -0.76
C GLY A 33 -0.85 8.75 -1.32
N ARG A 34 -1.81 7.83 -1.37
CA ARG A 34 -1.63 6.47 -1.89
C ARG A 34 -2.85 6.02 -2.68
N HIS A 35 -2.61 5.11 -3.62
CA HIS A 35 -3.60 4.26 -4.28
C HIS A 35 -3.13 2.82 -4.12
N TRP A 36 -4.02 1.91 -3.72
CA TRP A 36 -3.72 0.49 -3.66
C TRP A 36 -4.85 -0.32 -4.24
N ILE A 37 -4.50 -1.35 -4.99
CA ILE A 37 -5.39 -2.39 -5.46
C ILE A 37 -4.85 -3.69 -4.89
N ILE A 38 -5.71 -4.39 -4.14
CA ILE A 38 -5.42 -5.70 -3.57
C ILE A 38 -6.34 -6.70 -4.27
N GLN A 39 -5.73 -7.73 -4.85
CA GLN A 39 -6.42 -8.75 -5.64
C GLN A 39 -6.27 -10.14 -5.02
N ASP A 40 -7.31 -10.97 -5.18
CA ASP A 40 -7.28 -12.39 -4.82
C ASP A 40 -6.48 -13.22 -5.84
N SER A 41 -6.46 -14.54 -5.63
CA SER A 41 -5.76 -15.51 -6.47
C SER A 41 -6.26 -15.57 -7.93
N ARG A 42 -7.49 -15.09 -8.18
CA ARG A 42 -8.15 -15.04 -9.49
C ARG A 42 -7.96 -13.68 -10.18
N GLY A 43 -7.29 -12.73 -9.53
CA GLY A 43 -7.13 -11.36 -10.02
C GLY A 43 -8.35 -10.47 -9.78
N VAL A 44 -9.31 -10.90 -8.96
CA VAL A 44 -10.46 -10.07 -8.58
C VAL A 44 -10.01 -9.07 -7.52
N THR A 45 -10.31 -7.79 -7.72
CA THR A 45 -10.04 -6.75 -6.70
C THR A 45 -10.95 -6.98 -5.50
N VAL A 46 -10.35 -7.32 -4.36
CA VAL A 46 -11.06 -7.55 -3.09
C VAL A 46 -10.97 -6.34 -2.16
N THR A 47 -9.99 -5.45 -2.37
CA THR A 47 -9.88 -4.19 -1.64
C THR A 47 -9.21 -3.15 -2.52
N GLU A 48 -9.77 -1.94 -2.51
CA GLU A 48 -9.16 -0.77 -3.15
C GLU A 48 -9.02 0.36 -2.11
N VAL A 49 -7.85 0.95 -2.05
CA VAL A 49 -7.62 2.23 -1.37
C VAL A 49 -7.57 3.29 -2.46
N PRO A 50 -8.61 4.12 -2.64
CA PRO A 50 -8.73 5.01 -3.80
C PRO A 50 -7.57 6.01 -3.89
N ARG A 51 -7.21 6.38 -5.13
CA ARG A 51 -6.22 7.43 -5.39
C ARG A 51 -6.63 8.73 -4.71
N GLY A 52 -5.65 9.43 -4.14
CA GLY A 52 -5.91 10.64 -3.35
C GLY A 52 -6.23 10.37 -1.88
N THR A 53 -6.27 9.09 -1.45
CA THR A 53 -6.29 8.77 -0.02
C THR A 53 -5.05 9.35 0.65
N ARG A 54 -5.25 10.24 1.61
CA ARG A 54 -4.18 11.05 2.21
C ARG A 54 -3.17 10.19 2.99
N GLY A 55 -1.89 10.46 2.73
CA GLY A 55 -0.73 9.94 3.46
C GLY A 55 -0.59 8.42 3.43
N VAL A 56 0.17 7.92 4.39
CA VAL A 56 0.33 6.52 4.78
C VAL A 56 0.30 6.47 6.30
N ILE A 57 -0.44 5.54 6.91
CA ILE A 57 -0.56 5.40 8.38
C ILE A 57 -0.87 6.71 9.13
N GLY A 58 -1.60 7.65 8.51
CA GLY A 58 -1.89 8.98 9.05
C GLY A 58 -0.78 10.04 8.86
N CYS A 59 0.37 9.66 8.31
CA CYS A 59 1.52 10.52 8.06
C CYS A 59 1.64 10.93 6.59
N THR A 60 2.14 12.14 6.34
CA THR A 60 2.53 12.65 5.02
C THR A 60 4.02 13.01 5.05
N PRO A 61 4.92 12.01 5.02
CA PRO A 61 6.35 12.22 5.30
C PRO A 61 7.05 13.04 4.21
N ILE A 62 7.94 13.93 4.65
CA ILE A 62 8.93 14.61 3.80
C ILE A 62 10.21 13.77 3.79
N ILE A 63 10.69 13.42 2.60
CA ILE A 63 11.82 12.53 2.37
C ILE A 63 12.90 13.32 1.63
N LYS A 64 13.96 13.69 2.35
CA LYS A 64 15.11 14.41 1.82
C LYS A 64 15.95 13.53 0.89
N PRO A 65 16.77 14.11 0.00
CA PRO A 65 17.72 13.37 -0.82
C PRO A 65 18.57 12.40 0.01
N GLY A 66 18.66 11.14 -0.43
CA GLY A 66 19.45 10.10 0.22
C GLY A 66 18.83 9.50 1.50
N THR A 67 17.65 9.96 1.93
CA THR A 67 16.96 9.41 3.12
C THR A 67 15.81 8.49 2.74
N CYS A 68 15.25 7.81 3.74
CA CYS A 68 14.09 6.95 3.56
C CYS A 68 13.07 7.10 4.68
N PHE A 69 11.81 6.86 4.34
CA PHE A 69 10.71 6.65 5.26
C PHE A 69 10.29 5.18 5.22
N GLN A 70 9.95 4.60 6.38
CA GLN A 70 9.58 3.20 6.48
C GLN A 70 8.38 3.04 7.40
N TYR A 71 7.45 2.17 7.01
CA TYR A 71 6.27 1.87 7.81
C TYR A 71 5.85 0.41 7.66
N TYR A 72 5.04 -0.04 8.63
CA TYR A 72 4.40 -1.34 8.64
C TYR A 72 2.89 -1.14 8.55
N SER A 73 2.22 -2.01 7.83
CA SER A 73 0.77 -2.07 7.76
C SER A 73 0.37 -3.50 7.43
N GLY A 74 -0.93 -3.79 7.39
CA GLY A 74 -1.44 -5.09 7.01
C GLY A 74 -2.70 -5.01 6.16
N THR A 75 -3.11 -6.16 5.67
CA THR A 75 -4.39 -6.38 5.00
C THR A 75 -4.90 -7.77 5.33
N ASP A 76 -6.21 -7.89 5.42
CA ASP A 76 -6.90 -9.18 5.43
C ASP A 76 -7.09 -9.67 3.98
N LEU A 77 -7.00 -10.99 3.80
CA LEU A 77 -7.38 -11.68 2.58
C LEU A 77 -8.21 -12.91 2.93
N ASP A 78 -9.36 -13.05 2.28
CA ASP A 78 -10.23 -14.22 2.42
C ASP A 78 -9.67 -15.43 1.65
N GLU A 79 -8.99 -15.16 0.52
CA GLU A 79 -8.36 -16.18 -0.33
C GLU A 79 -6.88 -15.85 -0.56
N ALA A 80 -6.01 -16.86 -0.43
CA ALA A 80 -4.59 -16.78 -0.76
C ALA A 80 -4.23 -17.76 -1.88
N PRO A 81 -3.23 -17.46 -2.73
CA PRO A 81 -2.39 -16.27 -2.72
C PRO A 81 -3.14 -15.00 -3.16
N GLY A 82 -2.64 -13.84 -2.76
CA GLY A 82 -3.14 -12.54 -3.24
C GLY A 82 -2.00 -11.66 -3.76
N SER A 83 -2.34 -10.50 -4.30
CA SER A 83 -1.34 -9.50 -4.70
C SER A 83 -1.76 -8.08 -4.34
N MET A 84 -0.78 -7.19 -4.21
CA MET A 84 -0.99 -5.77 -3.98
C MET A 84 -0.08 -4.95 -4.89
N HIS A 85 -0.66 -3.94 -5.53
CA HIS A 85 0.03 -2.97 -6.37
C HIS A 85 -0.67 -1.62 -6.30
N GLY A 86 -0.02 -0.57 -6.78
CA GLY A 86 -0.59 0.77 -6.75
C GLY A 86 0.47 1.84 -6.88
N SER A 87 0.22 3.02 -6.32
CA SER A 87 1.14 4.15 -6.43
C SER A 87 1.09 5.07 -5.22
N PHE A 88 2.19 5.76 -4.96
CA PHE A 88 2.22 6.91 -4.06
C PHE A 88 2.08 8.21 -4.84
N GLN A 89 1.18 9.08 -4.39
CA GLN A 89 1.13 10.45 -4.90
C GLN A 89 2.20 11.27 -4.18
N MET A 90 3.17 11.76 -4.94
CA MET A 90 4.33 12.48 -4.44
C MET A 90 4.32 13.93 -4.94
N ALA A 91 4.98 14.82 -4.20
CA ALA A 91 5.31 16.15 -4.69
C ALA A 91 6.78 16.48 -4.43
N VAL A 92 7.41 17.14 -5.40
CA VAL A 92 8.72 17.80 -5.22
C VAL A 92 8.49 19.10 -4.46
N LEU A 93 9.33 19.37 -3.45
CA LEU A 93 9.24 20.57 -2.64
C LEU A 93 10.35 21.57 -3.00
N ASP A 94 10.01 22.86 -3.01
CA ASP A 94 10.99 23.95 -3.04
C ASP A 94 11.69 24.15 -1.67
N ASP A 95 12.64 25.09 -1.63
CA ASP A 95 13.37 25.45 -0.41
C ASP A 95 12.47 26.01 0.72
N ARG A 96 11.24 26.42 0.40
CA ARG A 96 10.21 26.90 1.34
C ARG A 96 9.17 25.82 1.65
N SER A 97 9.46 24.56 1.31
CA SER A 97 8.58 23.41 1.50
C SER A 97 7.22 23.54 0.80
N GLN A 98 7.17 24.26 -0.32
CA GLN A 98 5.98 24.36 -1.16
C GLN A 98 6.05 23.34 -2.32
N PRO A 99 4.92 22.70 -2.70
CA PRO A 99 4.88 21.80 -3.85
C PRO A 99 5.20 22.53 -5.16
N LEU A 100 6.17 22.04 -5.92
CA LEU A 100 6.53 22.54 -7.26
C LEU A 100 5.89 21.70 -8.36
N GLU A 101 6.07 20.38 -8.27
CA GLU A 101 5.59 19.40 -9.24
C GLU A 101 5.05 18.18 -8.48
N SER A 102 4.06 17.49 -9.06
CA SER A 102 3.50 16.25 -8.52
C SER A 102 3.71 15.10 -9.49
N PHE A 103 3.97 13.92 -8.95
CA PHE A 103 4.15 12.70 -9.74
C PHE A 103 3.64 11.48 -8.97
N ASP A 104 3.33 10.42 -9.70
CA ASP A 104 2.99 9.12 -9.11
C ASP A 104 4.23 8.23 -9.09
N ALA A 105 4.57 7.71 -7.91
CA ALA A 105 5.61 6.71 -7.73
C ALA A 105 4.97 5.32 -7.71
N GLU A 106 5.08 4.62 -8.83
CA GLU A 106 4.51 3.28 -9.02
C GLU A 106 5.12 2.24 -8.09
N VAL A 107 4.27 1.38 -7.54
CA VAL A 107 4.64 0.22 -6.75
C VAL A 107 4.22 -1.02 -7.53
N ALA A 108 5.23 -1.70 -8.07
CA ALA A 108 5.06 -2.95 -8.79
C ALA A 108 4.35 -4.01 -7.91
N PRO A 109 3.58 -4.92 -8.51
CA PRO A 109 2.90 -5.98 -7.77
C PRO A 109 3.84 -6.81 -6.91
N PHE A 110 3.44 -7.01 -5.66
CA PHE A 110 4.03 -8.01 -4.77
C PHE A 110 2.94 -8.94 -4.23
N HIS A 111 3.33 -10.15 -3.84
CA HIS A 111 2.41 -11.24 -3.57
C HIS A 111 2.35 -11.59 -2.09
N PHE A 112 1.16 -11.97 -1.64
CA PHE A 112 0.89 -12.57 -0.35
C PHE A 112 0.75 -14.07 -0.55
N TRP A 113 1.75 -14.82 -0.11
CA TRP A 113 1.72 -16.28 -0.14
C TRP A 113 1.26 -16.82 1.20
N PRO A 114 0.47 -17.91 1.22
CA PRO A 114 0.13 -18.56 2.47
C PRO A 114 1.42 -18.94 3.22
N PRO A 115 1.41 -18.92 4.57
CA PRO A 115 2.57 -19.35 5.34
C PRO A 115 2.96 -20.77 4.90
N SER A 116 4.25 -20.97 4.64
CA SER A 116 4.77 -22.31 4.36
C SER A 116 4.56 -23.14 5.62
N THR A 117 3.83 -24.25 5.52
CA THR A 117 3.78 -25.22 6.62
C THR A 117 5.20 -25.74 6.82
N PRO A 118 5.84 -25.55 7.98
CA PRO A 118 7.11 -26.21 8.25
C PRO A 118 6.87 -27.72 8.24
N ALA A 119 7.77 -28.45 7.57
CA ALA A 119 7.74 -29.91 7.46
C ALA A 119 7.88 -30.61 8.81
#